data_AF-A0A9D1H2V4-F1
#
_entry.id   AF-A0A9D1H2V4-F1
#
_cell.length_a   1.000
_cell.length_b   1.000
_cell.length_c   1.000
_cell.angle_alpha   90.00
_cell.angle_beta   90.00
_cell.angle_gamma   90.00
#
_symmetry.space_group_name_H-M   'P 1'
#
loop_
_entity.id
_entity.type
_entity.pdbx_description
1 polymer ?
#
loop_
_entity_poly.entity_id
_entity_poly.type
_entity_poly.pdbx_seq_one_letter_code
_entity_poly.pdbx_strand_id
1 'polypeptide(L)'
;MKTKRILGAALSALLTAFFCLSPAAGAAGLNDIKNYNFEQEILLLNVLGIVEGDENGDFNPNEYVTRAEAAKLMMTAFSYDGTIYSPRGTEFSDVGAEHWASGYIQAAADVGHIAGMGDGTYMPESNITFEQACTLIVRALGYDMFAQDMGGYPTGHMYYANDLGLTEKLSFSGTDDITRGEFAYILAKAMEAPMVEALGGFFGSSQLIIMQGTGTGYVCPMGEYHSAFRVDGTVTGTPRNNDDVRNGEMKINITYARRLGNAYISSAVPIEIKCKTADSDGEINKLLFMRGEFVLKLTDTEEYTALMIII
;
A
#
# COMPACT_ATOMS: atom_id res chain seq x y z
N MET A 1 24.06 56.26 -27.45
CA MET A 1 23.95 55.02 -26.63
C MET A 1 23.10 54.01 -27.38
N LYS A 2 23.70 52.87 -27.76
CA LYS A 2 23.07 51.73 -28.43
C LYS A 2 22.67 50.69 -27.38
N THR A 3 21.40 50.29 -27.34
CA THR A 3 20.95 48.92 -26.93
C THR A 3 19.44 48.83 -27.21
N LYS A 4 19.05 48.29 -28.37
CA LYS A 4 18.73 46.87 -28.64
C LYS A 4 17.41 46.41 -28.03
N ARG A 5 16.40 46.37 -28.92
CA ARG A 5 15.32 45.37 -28.97
C ARG A 5 15.91 43.95 -28.88
N ILE A 6 15.04 43.00 -28.54
CA ILE A 6 15.15 41.51 -28.55
C ILE A 6 15.06 40.95 -27.12
N LEU A 7 13.90 40.40 -26.76
CA LEU A 7 13.79 39.05 -26.17
C LEU A 7 12.30 38.64 -26.17
N GLY A 8 11.83 38.18 -27.33
CA GLY A 8 10.86 37.09 -27.37
C GLY A 8 11.65 35.78 -27.36
N ALA A 9 11.02 34.71 -26.86
CA ALA A 9 11.54 33.35 -26.69
C ALA A 9 12.37 33.10 -25.40
N ALA A 10 11.66 32.83 -24.30
CA ALA A 10 12.13 31.97 -23.20
C ALA A 10 10.93 31.48 -22.35
N LEU A 11 9.99 30.73 -22.95
CA LEU A 11 8.91 30.03 -22.23
C LEU A 11 8.94 28.50 -22.47
N SER A 12 10.11 27.94 -22.84
CA SER A 12 10.22 26.52 -23.21
C SER A 12 11.33 25.77 -22.45
N ALA A 13 11.72 26.24 -21.26
CA ALA A 13 12.80 25.61 -20.50
C ALA A 13 12.43 25.38 -19.02
N LEU A 14 11.16 25.07 -18.73
CA LEU A 14 10.68 24.86 -17.36
C LEU A 14 10.02 23.49 -17.19
N LEU A 15 10.68 22.40 -17.61
CA LEU A 15 10.30 21.04 -17.18
C LEU A 15 11.38 19.98 -17.51
N THR A 16 12.66 20.25 -17.25
CA THR A 16 13.67 19.19 -17.29
C THR A 16 14.62 19.35 -16.11
N ALA A 17 14.85 18.23 -15.43
CA ALA A 17 15.79 18.03 -14.33
C ALA A 17 15.32 18.49 -12.94
N PHE A 18 14.40 17.71 -12.34
CA PHE A 18 14.55 17.26 -10.96
C PHE A 18 13.84 15.91 -10.75
N PHE A 19 14.19 14.92 -11.59
CA PHE A 19 14.01 13.53 -11.20
C PHE A 19 15.25 13.20 -10.35
N CYS A 20 15.14 13.41 -9.05
CA CYS A 20 16.07 12.77 -8.13
C CYS A 20 15.90 11.27 -8.37
N LEU A 21 16.85 10.67 -9.10
CA LEU A 21 17.13 9.25 -8.93
C LEU A 21 17.56 9.09 -7.47
N SER A 22 16.61 8.92 -6.57
CA SER A 22 16.81 8.01 -5.46
C SER A 22 17.18 6.69 -6.12
N PRO A 23 18.27 6.01 -5.71
CA PRO A 23 18.43 4.63 -6.09
C PRO A 23 17.19 3.91 -5.55
N ALA A 24 16.27 3.53 -6.44
CA ALA A 24 15.22 2.58 -6.11
C ALA A 24 15.94 1.40 -5.46
N ALA A 25 15.74 1.21 -4.16
CA ALA A 25 16.16 0.01 -3.48
C ALA A 25 15.63 -1.14 -4.34
N GLY A 26 16.54 -1.92 -4.91
CA GLY A 26 16.19 -2.85 -5.96
C GLY A 26 15.16 -3.82 -5.42
N ALA A 27 13.97 -3.84 -6.01
CA ALA A 27 13.03 -4.95 -5.88
C ALA A 27 13.70 -6.20 -6.48
N ALA A 28 14.51 -6.87 -5.67
CA ALA A 28 14.78 -8.28 -5.83
C ALA A 28 13.44 -8.98 -5.57
N GLY A 29 12.95 -9.74 -6.54
CA GLY A 29 11.74 -10.53 -6.33
C GLY A 29 11.93 -11.47 -5.15
N LEU A 30 10.88 -11.65 -4.35
CA LEU A 30 10.87 -12.58 -3.23
C LEU A 30 10.88 -14.01 -3.80
N ASN A 31 11.82 -14.84 -3.36
CA ASN A 31 12.11 -16.10 -4.06
C ASN A 31 11.05 -17.20 -3.82
N ASP A 32 10.33 -17.14 -2.70
CA ASP A 32 9.47 -18.21 -2.16
C ASP A 32 7.96 -17.94 -2.30
N ILE A 33 7.56 -16.87 -2.98
CA ILE A 33 6.14 -16.51 -3.15
C ILE A 33 5.56 -16.93 -4.50
N LYS A 34 6.37 -17.50 -5.40
CA LYS A 34 5.89 -17.93 -6.74
C LYS A 34 4.82 -19.02 -6.60
N ASN A 35 3.66 -18.81 -7.21
CA ASN A 35 2.47 -19.65 -7.11
C ASN A 35 1.83 -19.68 -5.71
N TYR A 36 2.21 -18.77 -4.81
CA TYR A 36 1.52 -18.62 -3.53
C TYR A 36 0.17 -17.90 -3.72
N ASN A 37 -0.83 -18.25 -2.90
CA ASN A 37 -2.21 -17.76 -3.05
C ASN A 37 -2.34 -16.22 -3.03
N PHE A 38 -1.43 -15.55 -2.32
CA PHE A 38 -1.41 -14.10 -2.14
C PHE A 38 -0.13 -13.46 -2.69
N GLU A 39 0.50 -14.10 -3.69
CA GLU A 39 1.71 -13.60 -4.35
C GLU A 39 1.58 -12.13 -4.79
N GLN A 40 0.43 -11.78 -5.37
CA GLN A 40 0.18 -10.43 -5.90
C GLN A 40 0.09 -9.39 -4.78
N GLU A 41 -0.61 -9.71 -3.70
CA GLU A 41 -0.73 -8.85 -2.52
C GLU A 41 0.63 -8.64 -1.83
N ILE A 42 1.45 -9.69 -1.72
CA ILE A 42 2.79 -9.59 -1.14
C ILE A 42 3.71 -8.74 -2.02
N LEU A 43 3.69 -8.96 -3.34
CA LEU A 43 4.46 -8.16 -4.29
C LEU A 43 4.08 -6.68 -4.25
N LEU A 44 2.79 -6.36 -4.12
CA LEU A 44 2.34 -4.98 -3.96
C LEU A 44 2.98 -4.32 -2.74
N LEU A 45 2.90 -4.98 -1.57
CA LEU A 45 3.50 -4.46 -0.35
C LEU A 45 5.03 -4.35 -0.45
N ASN A 46 5.69 -5.22 -1.24
CA ASN A 46 7.13 -5.16 -1.44
C ASN A 46 7.54 -3.95 -2.27
N VAL A 47 6.78 -3.65 -3.34
CA VAL A 47 7.02 -2.45 -4.16
C VAL A 47 6.78 -1.17 -3.36
N LEU A 48 5.83 -1.18 -2.44
CA LEU A 48 5.58 -0.08 -1.51
C LEU A 48 6.64 0.02 -0.39
N GLY A 49 7.63 -0.88 -0.34
CA GLY A 49 8.64 -0.92 0.73
C GLY A 49 8.07 -1.28 2.12
N ILE A 50 6.84 -1.82 2.17
CA ILE A 50 6.18 -2.24 3.41
C ILE A 50 6.72 -3.59 3.88
N VAL A 51 6.92 -4.51 2.94
CA VAL A 51 7.53 -5.83 3.21
C VAL A 51 8.84 -5.99 2.49
N GLU A 52 9.76 -6.69 3.14
CA GLU A 52 11.08 -7.04 2.62
C GLU A 52 11.31 -8.54 2.82
N GLY A 53 12.14 -9.13 1.96
CA GLY A 53 12.63 -10.49 2.16
C GLY A 53 13.68 -10.54 3.26
N ASP A 54 13.93 -11.75 3.76
CA ASP A 54 15.01 -12.02 4.70
C ASP A 54 16.40 -11.99 4.02
N GLU A 55 17.44 -12.39 4.75
CA GLU A 55 18.82 -12.43 4.23
C GLU A 55 19.00 -13.38 3.01
N ASN A 56 18.09 -14.34 2.83
CA ASN A 56 18.07 -15.26 1.70
C ASN A 56 17.20 -14.74 0.54
N GLY A 57 16.49 -13.63 0.74
CA GLY A 57 15.52 -13.09 -0.22
C GLY A 57 14.16 -13.77 -0.18
N ASP A 58 13.85 -14.49 0.90
CA ASP A 58 12.57 -15.17 1.12
C ASP A 58 11.63 -14.30 1.96
N PHE A 59 10.34 -14.31 1.64
CA PHE A 59 9.31 -13.61 2.42
C PHE A 59 8.81 -14.44 3.62
N ASN A 60 8.90 -15.76 3.50
CA ASN A 60 8.41 -16.76 4.43
C ASN A 60 6.88 -16.68 4.65
N PRO A 61 6.04 -16.80 3.59
CA PRO A 61 4.60 -16.55 3.67
C PRO A 61 3.85 -17.53 4.56
N ASN A 62 4.39 -18.72 4.82
CA ASN A 62 3.73 -19.78 5.60
C ASN A 62 4.09 -19.74 7.10
N GLU A 63 5.05 -18.90 7.50
CA GLU A 63 5.39 -18.73 8.91
C GLU A 63 4.34 -17.86 9.61
N TYR A 64 4.08 -18.13 10.89
CA TYR A 64 3.21 -17.27 11.69
C TYR A 64 3.82 -15.89 11.87
N VAL A 65 2.96 -14.86 11.94
CA VAL A 65 3.41 -13.48 12.17
C VAL A 65 3.22 -13.10 13.63
N THR A 66 4.26 -12.56 14.23
CA THR A 66 4.20 -12.07 15.62
C THR A 66 3.45 -10.75 15.72
N ARG A 67 2.96 -10.42 16.91
CA ARG A 67 2.30 -9.14 17.20
C ARG A 67 3.24 -7.94 17.03
N ALA A 68 4.54 -8.12 17.26
CA ALA A 68 5.56 -7.10 16.99
C ALA A 68 5.75 -6.85 15.49
N GLU A 69 5.82 -7.91 14.68
CA GLU A 69 5.92 -7.80 13.22
C GLU A 69 4.66 -7.20 12.61
N ALA A 70 3.47 -7.62 13.07
CA ALA A 70 2.21 -7.05 12.62
C ALA A 70 2.13 -5.54 12.90
N ALA A 71 2.57 -5.09 14.09
CA ALA A 71 2.64 -3.66 14.41
C ALA A 71 3.62 -2.90 13.51
N LYS A 72 4.82 -3.44 13.27
CA LYS A 72 5.79 -2.84 12.34
C LYS A 72 5.18 -2.70 10.94
N LEU A 73 4.65 -3.78 10.38
CA LEU A 73 4.08 -3.81 9.03
C LEU A 73 2.91 -2.83 8.88
N MET A 74 2.00 -2.80 9.84
CA MET A 74 0.88 -1.85 9.84
C MET A 74 1.38 -0.40 9.96
N MET A 75 2.29 -0.10 10.88
CA MET A 75 2.81 1.26 11.01
C MET A 75 3.57 1.73 9.77
N THR A 76 4.32 0.85 9.10
CA THR A 76 4.97 1.18 7.83
C THR A 76 3.91 1.47 6.75
N ALA A 77 2.87 0.64 6.65
CA ALA A 77 1.80 0.79 5.67
C ALA A 77 0.94 2.05 5.86
N PHE A 78 0.75 2.52 7.10
CA PHE A 78 -0.07 3.68 7.43
C PHE A 78 0.77 4.90 7.83
N SER A 79 1.96 5.03 7.25
CA SER A 79 2.85 6.18 7.45
C SER A 79 3.47 6.65 6.14
N TYR A 80 3.84 7.92 6.08
CA TYR A 80 4.49 8.48 4.90
C TYR A 80 5.80 7.77 4.58
N ASP A 81 6.10 7.62 3.28
CA ASP A 81 7.28 6.93 2.79
C ASP A 81 8.58 7.37 3.48
N GLY A 82 9.36 6.37 3.92
CA GLY A 82 10.63 6.59 4.62
C GLY A 82 10.50 6.95 6.11
N THR A 83 9.30 6.92 6.69
CA THR A 83 9.14 7.07 8.15
C THR A 83 9.84 5.93 8.90
N ILE A 84 10.68 6.28 9.87
CA ILE A 84 11.40 5.32 10.72
C ILE A 84 10.99 5.54 12.17
N TYR A 85 10.50 4.49 12.83
CA TYR A 85 10.16 4.50 14.25
C TYR A 85 11.30 3.91 15.08
N SER A 86 12.19 4.78 15.58
CA SER A 86 13.33 4.35 16.39
C SER A 86 12.88 3.72 17.72
N PRO A 87 13.61 2.72 18.24
CA PRO A 87 13.33 2.11 19.53
C PRO A 87 13.22 3.16 20.66
N ARG A 88 12.18 3.04 21.51
CA ARG A 88 11.92 3.93 22.64
C ARG A 88 11.14 3.20 23.74
N GLY A 89 11.11 3.79 24.93
CA GLY A 89 10.28 3.27 26.02
C GLY A 89 8.81 3.16 25.64
N THR A 90 8.16 2.11 26.11
CA THR A 90 6.73 1.86 25.86
C THR A 90 5.92 1.89 27.16
N GLU A 91 4.60 1.99 27.04
CA GLU A 91 3.67 1.82 28.15
C GLU A 91 3.47 0.34 28.56
N PHE A 92 3.96 -0.61 27.77
CA PHE A 92 3.81 -2.04 28.01
C PHE A 92 5.00 -2.60 28.80
N SER A 93 4.70 -3.30 29.90
CA SER A 93 5.72 -3.78 30.83
C SER A 93 6.69 -4.83 30.25
N ASP A 94 6.28 -5.52 29.18
CA ASP A 94 7.03 -6.57 28.49
C ASP A 94 7.70 -6.08 27.19
N VAL A 95 7.57 -4.80 26.85
CA VAL A 95 8.24 -4.19 25.70
C VAL A 95 9.21 -3.12 26.17
N GLY A 96 10.43 -3.55 26.45
CA GLY A 96 11.54 -2.66 26.84
C GLY A 96 11.98 -1.75 25.70
N ALA A 97 12.64 -0.63 26.03
CA ALA A 97 13.09 0.36 25.05
C ALA A 97 14.03 -0.19 23.97
N GLU A 98 14.87 -1.16 24.34
CA GLU A 98 15.82 -1.81 23.43
C GLU A 98 15.17 -2.86 22.49
N HIS A 99 13.89 -3.18 22.69
CA HIS A 99 13.18 -4.08 21.79
C HIS A 99 13.08 -3.46 20.40
N TRP A 100 13.43 -4.20 19.35
CA TRP A 100 13.51 -3.69 17.98
C TRP A 100 12.20 -3.06 17.49
N ALA A 101 11.06 -3.59 17.95
CA ALA A 101 9.72 -3.11 17.60
C ALA A 101 9.17 -2.01 18.55
N SER A 102 9.88 -1.64 19.62
CA SER A 102 9.35 -0.75 20.67
C SER A 102 8.89 0.61 20.13
N GLY A 103 9.62 1.15 19.16
CA GLY A 103 9.26 2.38 18.44
C GLY A 103 7.93 2.28 17.72
N TYR A 104 7.75 1.23 16.92
CA TYR A 104 6.54 0.95 16.15
C TYR A 104 5.34 0.66 17.07
N ILE A 105 5.54 -0.17 18.09
CA ILE A 105 4.51 -0.52 19.07
C ILE A 105 4.05 0.75 19.80
N GLN A 106 4.96 1.55 20.37
CA GLN A 106 4.53 2.75 21.07
C GLN A 106 3.92 3.79 20.13
N ALA A 107 4.42 3.91 18.89
CA ALA A 107 3.81 4.83 17.91
C ALA A 107 2.38 4.42 17.55
N ALA A 108 2.14 3.13 17.35
CA ALA A 108 0.80 2.59 17.13
C ALA A 108 -0.11 2.81 18.35
N ALA A 109 0.42 2.73 19.57
CA ALA A 109 -0.35 2.99 20.79
C ALA A 109 -0.72 4.47 20.92
N ASP A 110 0.24 5.38 20.65
CA ASP A 110 0.04 6.83 20.71
C ASP A 110 -1.10 7.31 19.78
N VAL A 111 -1.24 6.69 18.60
CA VAL A 111 -2.31 6.99 17.63
C VAL A 111 -3.55 6.10 17.78
N GLY A 112 -3.59 5.23 18.79
CA GLY A 112 -4.75 4.39 19.11
C GLY A 112 -5.00 3.22 18.16
N HIS A 113 -4.01 2.81 17.36
CA HIS A 113 -4.13 1.67 16.44
C HIS A 113 -4.00 0.32 17.16
N ILE A 114 -3.20 0.26 18.22
CA ILE A 114 -3.06 -0.95 19.06
C ILE A 114 -3.59 -0.73 20.47
N ALA A 115 -3.93 -1.84 21.12
CA ALA A 115 -4.12 -1.94 22.56
C ALA A 115 -3.34 -3.15 23.08
N GLY A 116 -2.92 -3.09 24.35
CA GLY A 116 -2.33 -4.23 25.05
C GLY A 116 -3.35 -5.32 25.39
N MET A 117 -2.93 -6.32 26.14
CA MET A 117 -3.74 -7.48 26.52
C MET A 117 -4.69 -7.22 27.71
N GLY A 118 -4.68 -6.01 28.26
CA GLY A 118 -5.50 -5.59 29.41
C GLY A 118 -4.83 -5.79 30.78
N ASP A 119 -3.70 -6.49 30.84
CA ASP A 119 -2.87 -6.70 32.03
C ASP A 119 -1.61 -5.80 32.08
N GLY A 120 -1.50 -4.86 31.15
CA GLY A 120 -0.32 -3.99 31.00
C GLY A 120 0.78 -4.57 30.10
N THR A 121 0.54 -5.71 29.44
CA THR A 121 1.46 -6.31 28.46
C THR A 121 0.98 -6.09 27.02
N TYR A 122 1.91 -6.21 26.06
CA TYR A 122 1.60 -6.27 24.63
C TYR A 122 1.77 -7.66 24.02
N MET A 123 2.60 -8.53 24.62
CA MET A 123 2.98 -9.84 24.11
C MET A 123 3.62 -9.79 22.70
N PRO A 124 4.76 -9.08 22.52
CA PRO A 124 5.34 -8.82 21.20
C PRO A 124 5.72 -10.08 20.42
N GLU A 125 6.20 -11.11 21.11
CA GLU A 125 6.69 -12.36 20.52
C GLU A 125 5.58 -13.41 20.30
N SER A 126 4.35 -13.13 20.73
CA SER A 126 3.23 -14.04 20.48
C SER A 126 2.71 -13.86 19.06
N ASN A 127 2.24 -14.94 18.45
CA ASN A 127 1.54 -14.88 17.17
C ASN A 127 0.31 -13.98 17.30
N ILE A 128 0.03 -13.22 16.24
CA ILE A 128 -1.21 -12.46 16.17
C ILE A 128 -2.34 -13.40 15.73
N THR A 129 -3.50 -13.26 16.38
CA THR A 129 -4.71 -13.97 15.96
C THR A 129 -5.43 -13.22 14.85
N PHE A 130 -6.29 -13.91 14.10
CA PHE A 130 -7.08 -13.35 13.02
C PHE A 130 -7.93 -12.15 13.48
N GLU A 131 -8.59 -12.24 14.63
CA GLU A 131 -9.40 -11.13 15.17
C GLU A 131 -8.54 -9.91 15.59
N GLN A 132 -7.33 -10.15 16.10
CA GLN A 132 -6.40 -9.10 16.47
C GLN A 132 -5.87 -8.40 15.22
N ALA A 133 -5.56 -9.15 14.16
CA ALA A 133 -5.17 -8.59 12.87
C ALA A 133 -6.30 -7.74 12.24
N CYS A 134 -7.53 -8.24 12.24
CA CYS A 134 -8.70 -7.48 11.78
C CYS A 134 -8.85 -6.17 12.56
N THR A 135 -8.76 -6.25 13.90
CA THR A 135 -8.85 -5.09 14.79
C THR A 135 -7.77 -4.05 14.49
N LEU A 136 -6.52 -4.50 14.33
CA LEU A 136 -5.37 -3.66 14.04
C LEU A 136 -5.59 -2.82 12.77
N ILE A 137 -6.01 -3.47 11.69
CA ILE A 137 -6.15 -2.84 10.37
C ILE A 137 -7.41 -1.98 10.30
N VAL A 138 -8.52 -2.39 10.90
CA VAL A 138 -9.76 -1.60 10.96
C VAL A 138 -9.56 -0.32 11.76
N ARG A 139 -8.76 -0.36 12.83
CA ARG A 139 -8.36 0.84 13.58
C ARG A 139 -7.49 1.78 12.74
N ALA A 140 -6.49 1.24 12.04
CA ALA A 140 -5.61 2.03 11.17
C ALA A 140 -6.38 2.73 10.03
N LEU A 141 -7.46 2.12 9.53
CA LEU A 141 -8.38 2.72 8.56
C LEU A 141 -9.34 3.77 9.17
N GLY A 142 -9.36 3.93 10.48
CA GLY A 142 -10.20 4.91 11.20
C GLY A 142 -11.59 4.42 11.58
N TYR A 143 -11.89 3.12 11.42
CA TYR A 143 -13.24 2.57 11.66
C TYR A 143 -13.50 2.18 13.13
N ASP A 144 -12.59 2.45 14.07
CA ASP A 144 -12.73 1.95 15.45
C ASP A 144 -14.07 2.36 16.08
N MET A 145 -14.48 3.62 15.97
CA MET A 145 -15.76 4.08 16.54
C MET A 145 -16.96 3.35 15.94
N PHE A 146 -16.97 3.14 14.61
CA PHE A 146 -18.02 2.36 13.97
C PHE A 146 -18.01 0.90 14.43
N ALA A 147 -16.83 0.30 14.57
CA ALA A 147 -16.67 -1.05 15.09
C ALA A 147 -17.14 -1.16 16.56
N GLN A 148 -16.88 -0.16 17.41
CA GLN A 148 -17.41 -0.13 18.79
C GLN A 148 -18.95 -0.14 18.81
N ASP A 149 -19.59 0.66 17.96
CA ASP A 149 -21.06 0.70 17.84
C ASP A 149 -21.62 -0.63 17.30
N MET A 150 -20.83 -1.37 16.54
CA MET A 150 -21.14 -2.71 16.01
C MET A 150 -20.72 -3.87 16.92
N GLY A 151 -20.63 -3.63 18.23
CA GLY A 151 -20.36 -4.67 19.23
C GLY A 151 -18.90 -4.77 19.69
N GLY A 152 -18.03 -3.86 19.22
CA GLY A 152 -16.67 -3.71 19.69
C GLY A 152 -15.78 -4.92 19.45
N TYR A 153 -14.70 -5.02 20.21
CA TYR A 153 -13.74 -6.11 20.04
C TYR A 153 -14.33 -7.47 20.47
N PRO A 154 -14.18 -8.54 19.67
CA PRO A 154 -13.67 -8.53 18.29
C PRO A 154 -14.78 -8.36 17.23
N THR A 155 -16.06 -8.49 17.62
CA THR A 155 -17.21 -8.61 16.71
C THR A 155 -17.33 -7.49 15.69
N GLY A 156 -17.31 -6.23 16.12
CA GLY A 156 -17.47 -5.09 15.23
C GLY A 156 -16.27 -4.89 14.31
N HIS A 157 -15.06 -5.16 14.79
CA HIS A 157 -13.85 -5.08 13.99
C HIS A 157 -13.81 -6.17 12.92
N MET A 158 -14.18 -7.40 13.26
CA MET A 158 -14.32 -8.47 12.27
C MET A 158 -15.43 -8.17 11.25
N TYR A 159 -16.53 -7.56 11.68
CA TYR A 159 -17.60 -7.14 10.78
C TYR A 159 -17.08 -6.15 9.72
N TYR A 160 -16.41 -5.08 10.14
CA TYR A 160 -15.86 -4.10 9.19
C TYR A 160 -14.72 -4.65 8.34
N ALA A 161 -13.87 -5.54 8.89
CA ALA A 161 -12.85 -6.20 8.09
C ALA A 161 -13.47 -7.01 6.94
N ASN A 162 -14.58 -7.70 7.19
CA ASN A 162 -15.32 -8.41 6.15
C ASN A 162 -16.09 -7.47 5.21
N ASP A 163 -16.77 -6.45 5.73
CA ASP A 163 -17.56 -5.48 4.93
C ASP A 163 -16.67 -4.68 3.94
N LEU A 164 -15.44 -4.37 4.36
CA LEU A 164 -14.42 -3.73 3.52
C LEU A 164 -13.71 -4.72 2.58
N GLY A 165 -14.07 -6.01 2.60
CA GLY A 165 -13.50 -7.05 1.73
C GLY A 165 -12.06 -7.44 2.08
N LEU A 166 -11.58 -7.13 3.29
CA LEU A 166 -10.19 -7.38 3.69
C LEU A 166 -9.90 -8.88 3.89
N THR A 167 -10.95 -9.68 4.10
CA THR A 167 -10.84 -11.09 4.51
C THR A 167 -11.53 -12.04 3.54
N GLU A 168 -11.94 -11.61 2.35
CA GLU A 168 -12.80 -12.37 1.42
C GLU A 168 -12.26 -13.76 1.05
N LYS A 169 -10.93 -13.90 0.94
CA LYS A 169 -10.27 -15.17 0.60
C LYS A 169 -9.84 -15.99 1.81
N LEU A 170 -10.13 -15.52 3.02
CA LEU A 170 -9.69 -16.15 4.26
C LEU A 170 -10.87 -16.87 4.93
N SER A 171 -10.59 -17.93 5.67
CA SER A 171 -11.61 -18.72 6.38
C SER A 171 -11.04 -19.20 7.71
N PHE A 172 -11.14 -18.34 8.72
CA PHE A 172 -10.60 -18.55 10.06
C PHE A 172 -11.67 -18.37 11.14
N SER A 173 -11.45 -19.01 12.29
CA SER A 173 -12.02 -18.56 13.55
C SER A 173 -11.29 -17.31 14.04
N GLY A 174 -11.95 -16.46 14.84
CA GLY A 174 -11.32 -15.24 15.35
C GLY A 174 -10.02 -15.48 16.13
N THR A 175 -9.91 -16.63 16.79
CA THR A 175 -8.78 -16.98 17.65
C THR A 175 -7.65 -17.72 16.94
N ASP A 176 -7.78 -18.00 15.63
CA ASP A 176 -6.74 -18.71 14.90
C ASP A 176 -5.53 -17.78 14.68
N ASP A 177 -4.33 -18.29 14.94
CA ASP A 177 -3.09 -17.61 14.55
C ASP A 177 -3.01 -17.56 13.02
N ILE A 178 -2.50 -16.46 12.47
CA ILE A 178 -2.38 -16.28 11.02
C ILE A 178 -0.93 -16.18 10.57
N THR A 179 -0.71 -16.63 9.34
CA THR A 179 0.59 -16.58 8.68
C THR A 179 0.93 -15.17 8.18
N ARG A 180 2.22 -14.94 7.91
CA ARG A 180 2.73 -13.71 7.28
C ARG A 180 2.06 -13.43 5.94
N GLY A 181 1.81 -14.45 5.13
CA GLY A 181 1.12 -14.30 3.85
C GLY A 181 -0.36 -13.90 4.00
N GLU A 182 -1.06 -14.44 4.99
CA GLU A 182 -2.46 -14.08 5.28
C GLU A 182 -2.56 -12.66 5.85
N PHE A 183 -1.66 -12.26 6.75
CA PHE A 183 -1.61 -10.88 7.23
C PHE A 183 -1.26 -9.90 6.11
N ALA A 184 -0.29 -10.24 5.25
CA ALA A 184 0.05 -9.44 4.07
C ALA A 184 -1.14 -9.29 3.12
N TYR A 185 -1.95 -10.34 2.93
CA TYR A 185 -3.19 -10.23 2.17
C TYR A 185 -4.15 -9.20 2.77
N ILE A 186 -4.44 -9.28 4.07
CA ILE A 186 -5.33 -8.32 4.76
C ILE A 186 -4.80 -6.89 4.63
N LEU A 187 -3.50 -6.70 4.87
CA LEU A 187 -2.84 -5.40 4.78
C LEU A 187 -2.88 -4.83 3.35
N ALA A 188 -2.61 -5.65 2.34
CA ALA A 188 -2.68 -5.25 0.94
C ALA A 188 -4.10 -4.87 0.50
N LYS A 189 -5.14 -5.55 1.00
CA LYS A 189 -6.53 -5.12 0.77
C LYS A 189 -6.84 -3.78 1.43
N ALA A 190 -6.29 -3.56 2.63
CA ALA A 190 -6.48 -2.31 3.34
C ALA A 190 -5.87 -1.11 2.61
N MET A 191 -4.77 -1.32 1.85
CA MET A 191 -4.15 -0.28 1.02
C MET A 191 -5.12 0.36 0.00
N GLU A 192 -6.09 -0.42 -0.48
CA GLU A 192 -7.17 -0.01 -1.39
C GLU A 192 -8.51 0.21 -0.68
N ALA A 193 -8.58 0.10 0.65
CA ALA A 193 -9.81 0.29 1.38
C ALA A 193 -10.09 1.78 1.65
N PRO A 194 -11.36 2.21 1.59
CA PRO A 194 -11.73 3.58 1.94
C PRO A 194 -11.47 3.86 3.42
N MET A 195 -10.83 4.98 3.74
CA MET A 195 -10.55 5.43 5.11
C MET A 195 -11.72 6.24 5.70
N VAL A 196 -11.70 6.42 7.02
CA VAL A 196 -12.59 7.34 7.73
C VAL A 196 -11.84 8.61 8.11
N GLU A 197 -12.43 9.77 7.81
CA GLU A 197 -11.90 11.07 8.21
C GLU A 197 -12.88 11.83 9.11
N ALA A 198 -12.32 12.60 10.05
CA ALA A 198 -13.08 13.56 10.84
C ALA A 198 -13.17 14.90 10.09
N LEU A 199 -14.34 15.22 9.51
CA LEU A 199 -14.58 16.55 8.97
C LEU A 199 -15.00 17.49 10.09
N GLY A 200 -14.30 18.61 10.20
CA GLY A 200 -14.66 19.68 11.12
C GLY A 200 -16.03 20.25 10.76
N GLY A 201 -17.03 20.05 11.62
CA GLY A 201 -18.32 20.68 11.46
C GLY A 201 -18.29 22.13 11.94
N PHE A 202 -19.18 22.94 11.37
CA PHE A 202 -19.46 24.26 11.92
C PHE A 202 -20.04 24.09 13.34
N PHE A 203 -19.55 24.86 14.31
CA PHE A 203 -19.87 24.77 15.76
C PHE A 203 -19.20 23.64 16.57
N GLY A 204 -18.10 23.04 16.10
CA GLY A 204 -17.27 22.16 16.94
C GLY A 204 -17.78 20.71 17.08
N SER A 205 -18.74 20.31 16.25
CA SER A 205 -19.10 18.90 16.06
C SER A 205 -18.28 18.32 14.92
N SER A 206 -17.32 17.45 15.19
CA SER A 206 -16.66 16.66 14.14
C SER A 206 -17.59 15.52 13.72
N GLN A 207 -17.83 15.37 12.41
CA GLN A 207 -18.50 14.19 11.87
C GLN A 207 -17.46 13.24 11.28
N LEU A 208 -17.55 11.96 11.64
CA LEU A 208 -16.78 10.92 10.98
C LEU A 208 -17.47 10.55 9.67
N ILE A 209 -16.72 10.60 8.58
CA ILE A 209 -17.21 10.29 7.25
C ILE A 209 -16.33 9.21 6.64
N ILE A 210 -16.98 8.17 6.12
CA ILE A 210 -16.33 7.15 5.31
C ILE A 210 -16.04 7.77 3.93
N MET A 211 -14.77 7.80 3.56
CA MET A 211 -14.27 8.36 2.31
C MET A 211 -14.45 7.36 1.15
N GLN A 212 -15.71 6.97 0.89
CA GLN A 212 -16.12 6.03 -0.17
C GLN A 212 -16.55 6.73 -1.48
N GLY A 213 -16.48 8.07 -1.56
CA GLY A 213 -17.06 8.85 -2.67
C GLY A 213 -16.38 8.65 -4.04
N THR A 214 -16.87 9.32 -5.09
CA THR A 214 -16.15 9.41 -6.38
C THR A 214 -15.40 10.74 -6.48
N GLY A 215 -14.18 10.74 -7.03
CA GLY A 215 -13.35 11.96 -7.14
C GLY A 215 -12.64 12.33 -5.84
N THR A 216 -12.83 13.55 -5.34
CA THR A 216 -12.16 14.11 -4.15
C THR A 216 -12.69 13.58 -2.81
N GLY A 217 -13.67 12.67 -2.83
CA GLY A 217 -14.28 12.07 -1.64
C GLY A 217 -13.82 10.63 -1.35
N TYR A 218 -12.88 10.10 -2.13
CA TYR A 218 -12.27 8.80 -1.86
C TYR A 218 -10.84 8.96 -1.38
N VAL A 219 -10.57 8.44 -0.19
CA VAL A 219 -9.24 8.42 0.42
C VAL A 219 -8.96 6.99 0.87
N CYS A 220 -7.78 6.51 0.53
CA CYS A 220 -7.27 5.20 0.94
C CYS A 220 -5.79 5.32 1.31
N PRO A 221 -5.21 4.35 2.04
CA PRO A 221 -3.82 4.43 2.49
C PRO A 221 -2.82 4.62 1.37
N MET A 222 -3.07 4.06 0.18
CA MET A 222 -2.20 4.26 -0.99
C MET A 222 -2.11 5.72 -1.46
N GLY A 223 -3.24 6.41 -1.53
CA GLY A 223 -3.28 7.81 -1.96
C GLY A 223 -2.75 8.76 -0.89
N GLU A 224 -3.04 8.42 0.37
CA GLU A 224 -2.70 9.24 1.53
C GLU A 224 -1.21 9.13 1.89
N TYR A 225 -0.70 7.91 2.08
CA TYR A 225 0.61 7.67 2.67
C TYR A 225 1.72 7.35 1.65
N HIS A 226 1.40 6.67 0.55
CA HIS A 226 2.39 6.10 -0.39
C HIS A 226 2.49 6.84 -1.73
N SER A 227 1.96 8.08 -1.78
CA SER A 227 1.96 8.93 -2.99
C SER A 227 1.48 8.20 -4.26
N ALA A 228 0.61 7.19 -4.14
CA ALA A 228 0.26 6.34 -5.26
C ALA A 228 -0.81 6.98 -6.15
N PHE A 229 -0.65 6.78 -7.46
CA PHE A 229 -1.59 7.24 -8.47
C PHE A 229 -2.29 6.07 -9.10
N ARG A 230 -3.61 6.11 -9.24
CA ARG A 230 -4.32 5.23 -10.15
C ARG A 230 -4.13 5.70 -11.58
N VAL A 231 -3.73 4.79 -12.45
CA VAL A 231 -3.55 5.09 -13.88
C VAL A 231 -4.60 4.33 -14.70
N ASP A 232 -5.00 4.91 -15.83
CA ASP A 232 -5.81 4.27 -16.85
C ASP A 232 -5.01 4.36 -18.17
N GLY A 233 -4.84 3.22 -18.82
CA GLY A 233 -4.01 3.08 -20.01
C GLY A 233 -4.30 1.78 -20.76
N THR A 234 -3.66 1.59 -21.90
CA THR A 234 -3.81 0.38 -22.74
C THR A 234 -2.47 -0.14 -23.21
N VAL A 235 -2.33 -1.46 -23.30
CA VAL A 235 -1.13 -2.09 -23.87
C VAL A 235 -1.15 -1.91 -25.38
N THR A 236 -0.08 -1.37 -25.91
CA THR A 236 0.07 -1.11 -27.35
C THR A 236 1.13 -1.97 -28.02
N GLY A 237 1.96 -2.67 -27.24
CA GLY A 237 2.99 -3.54 -27.77
C GLY A 237 3.52 -4.53 -26.74
N THR A 238 3.75 -5.76 -27.20
CA THR A 238 4.38 -6.86 -26.49
C THR A 238 5.43 -7.49 -27.42
N PRO A 239 6.35 -8.34 -26.91
CA PRO A 239 7.33 -9.03 -27.75
C PRO A 239 6.69 -9.97 -28.78
N ARG A 240 5.42 -10.35 -28.58
CA ARG A 240 4.67 -11.23 -29.50
C ARG A 240 4.13 -10.49 -30.72
N ASN A 241 3.88 -9.19 -30.63
CA ASN A 241 3.18 -8.42 -31.67
C ASN A 241 3.89 -7.11 -32.05
N ASN A 242 5.04 -6.81 -31.46
CA ASN A 242 5.82 -5.62 -31.74
C ASN A 242 7.33 -5.92 -31.60
N ASP A 243 8.04 -5.93 -32.73
CA ASP A 243 9.47 -6.27 -32.82
C ASP A 243 10.39 -5.27 -32.08
N ASP A 244 9.90 -4.07 -31.75
CA ASP A 244 10.65 -3.07 -30.97
C ASP A 244 10.65 -3.38 -29.45
N VAL A 245 9.83 -4.34 -29.02
CA VAL A 245 9.65 -4.71 -27.62
C VAL A 245 10.46 -5.96 -27.30
N ARG A 246 11.39 -5.85 -26.33
CA ARG A 246 12.26 -6.97 -25.95
C ARG A 246 11.52 -7.94 -25.06
N ASN A 247 11.95 -9.20 -25.02
CA ASN A 247 11.40 -10.18 -24.10
C ASN A 247 11.48 -9.67 -22.65
N GLY A 248 10.37 -9.78 -21.90
CA GLY A 248 10.22 -9.19 -20.57
C GLY A 248 9.99 -7.67 -20.57
N GLU A 249 9.60 -7.07 -21.69
CA GLU A 249 9.18 -5.67 -21.78
C GLU A 249 7.78 -5.55 -22.41
N MET A 250 7.11 -4.41 -22.19
CA MET A 250 5.87 -4.04 -22.88
C MET A 250 5.81 -2.53 -23.12
N LYS A 251 4.89 -2.11 -23.98
CA LYS A 251 4.54 -0.71 -24.22
C LYS A 251 3.11 -0.44 -23.75
N ILE A 252 2.93 0.67 -23.03
CA ILE A 252 1.63 1.11 -22.53
C ILE A 252 1.42 2.56 -22.89
N ASN A 253 0.23 2.86 -23.40
CA ASN A 253 -0.24 4.23 -23.54
C ASN A 253 -1.07 4.59 -22.33
N ILE A 254 -0.60 5.57 -21.57
CA ILE A 254 -1.34 6.15 -20.45
C ILE A 254 -2.16 7.32 -20.98
N THR A 255 -3.48 7.22 -20.83
CA THR A 255 -4.42 8.28 -21.22
C THR A 255 -4.78 9.15 -20.03
N TYR A 256 -4.72 8.61 -18.81
CA TYR A 256 -5.15 9.32 -17.62
C TYR A 256 -4.46 8.79 -16.37
N ALA A 257 -4.04 9.67 -15.48
CA ALA A 257 -3.58 9.31 -14.15
C ALA A 257 -4.25 10.20 -13.11
N ARG A 258 -4.70 9.61 -12.00
CA ARG A 258 -5.24 10.32 -10.85
C ARG A 258 -4.47 9.90 -9.60
N ARG A 259 -3.97 10.86 -8.83
CA ARG A 259 -3.65 10.58 -7.43
C ARG A 259 -4.95 10.15 -6.78
N LEU A 260 -4.99 8.99 -6.14
CA LEU A 260 -6.21 8.54 -5.46
C LEU A 260 -6.61 9.64 -4.45
N GLY A 261 -7.70 10.37 -4.74
CA GLY A 261 -8.23 11.45 -3.91
C GLY A 261 -7.90 12.90 -4.32
N ASN A 262 -6.72 13.24 -4.86
CA ASN A 262 -6.27 14.65 -4.78
C ASN A 262 -5.71 15.35 -6.05
N ALA A 263 -5.32 14.66 -7.13
CA ALA A 263 -4.75 15.33 -8.31
C ALA A 263 -4.97 14.57 -9.61
N TYR A 264 -5.19 15.30 -10.71
CA TYR A 264 -5.38 14.74 -12.05
C TYR A 264 -4.17 15.09 -12.92
N ILE A 265 -3.59 14.09 -13.56
CA ILE A 265 -2.68 14.24 -14.70
C ILE A 265 -3.44 13.71 -15.91
N SER A 266 -4.11 14.61 -16.65
CA SER A 266 -4.59 14.30 -17.99
C SER A 266 -3.70 14.99 -19.02
N SER A 267 -3.14 14.21 -19.93
CA SER A 267 -2.47 14.73 -21.12
C SER A 267 -3.43 14.62 -22.29
N ALA A 268 -3.53 15.66 -23.12
CA ALA A 268 -4.31 15.60 -24.37
C ALA A 268 -3.72 14.58 -25.38
N VAL A 269 -2.47 14.17 -25.15
CA VAL A 269 -1.75 13.15 -25.94
C VAL A 269 -1.38 12.01 -25.01
N PRO A 270 -1.77 10.76 -25.30
CA PRO A 270 -1.36 9.60 -24.51
C PRO A 270 0.17 9.55 -24.38
N ILE A 271 0.66 9.21 -23.18
CA ILE A 271 2.09 9.05 -22.93
C ILE A 271 2.42 7.57 -23.15
N GLU A 272 3.27 7.27 -24.13
CA GLU A 272 3.80 5.92 -24.32
C GLU A 272 4.96 5.68 -23.36
N ILE A 273 4.84 4.65 -22.53
CA ILE A 273 5.89 4.19 -21.62
C ILE A 273 6.32 2.79 -22.02
N LYS A 274 7.62 2.57 -22.13
CA LYS A 274 8.22 1.24 -22.25
C LYS A 274 8.65 0.77 -20.87
N CYS A 275 8.20 -0.42 -20.47
CA CYS A 275 8.46 -0.91 -19.13
C CYS A 275 8.85 -2.40 -19.11
N LYS A 276 9.56 -2.79 -18.05
CA LYS A 276 9.99 -4.17 -17.81
C LYS A 276 8.94 -4.93 -17.03
N THR A 277 8.58 -6.12 -17.47
CA THR A 277 7.60 -7.00 -16.82
C THR A 277 8.31 -7.88 -15.79
N ALA A 278 7.68 -8.14 -14.64
CA ALA A 278 8.25 -9.09 -13.66
C ALA A 278 8.20 -10.56 -14.13
N ASP A 279 7.31 -10.88 -15.06
CA ASP A 279 7.34 -12.18 -15.74
C ASP A 279 8.34 -12.12 -16.90
N SER A 280 9.56 -12.56 -16.64
CA SER A 280 10.63 -12.67 -17.62
C SER A 280 10.44 -13.83 -18.62
N ASP A 281 9.46 -14.71 -18.36
CA ASP A 281 9.28 -15.98 -19.08
C ASP A 281 8.35 -15.83 -20.30
N GLY A 282 7.92 -14.60 -20.59
CA GLY A 282 7.08 -14.29 -21.76
C GLY A 282 5.61 -14.65 -21.57
N GLU A 283 5.21 -15.05 -20.37
CA GLU A 283 3.82 -15.22 -19.96
C GLU A 283 3.35 -13.91 -19.32
N ILE A 284 2.50 -13.18 -20.04
CA ILE A 284 1.99 -11.91 -19.53
C ILE A 284 0.86 -12.24 -18.55
N ASN A 285 1.18 -12.42 -17.26
CA ASN A 285 0.23 -12.75 -16.20
C ASN A 285 -0.87 -11.71 -15.99
N LYS A 286 -1.92 -12.11 -15.25
CA LYS A 286 -3.08 -11.30 -14.84
C LYS A 286 -2.75 -10.01 -14.09
N LEU A 287 -1.58 -9.92 -13.45
CA LEU A 287 -1.04 -8.68 -12.94
C LEU A 287 0.38 -8.53 -13.46
N LEU A 288 0.69 -7.33 -13.92
CA LEU A 288 1.87 -7.05 -14.71
C LEU A 288 2.62 -5.95 -13.98
N PHE A 289 3.70 -6.36 -13.30
CA PHE A 289 4.49 -5.48 -12.47
C PHE A 289 5.57 -4.82 -13.33
N MET A 290 5.70 -3.50 -13.23
CA MET A 290 6.86 -2.80 -13.73
C MET A 290 7.87 -2.61 -12.61
N ARG A 291 9.13 -2.99 -12.84
CA ARG A 291 10.19 -2.76 -11.84
C ARG A 291 10.21 -1.30 -11.37
N GLY A 292 9.83 -1.09 -10.11
CA GLY A 292 10.12 0.10 -9.32
C GLY A 292 9.09 1.24 -9.34
N GLU A 293 8.13 1.28 -10.27
CA GLU A 293 7.25 2.47 -10.38
C GLU A 293 5.80 2.15 -10.74
N PHE A 294 5.42 0.92 -11.12
CA PHE A 294 4.03 0.64 -11.51
C PHE A 294 3.52 -0.77 -11.22
N VAL A 295 2.22 -0.88 -10.93
CA VAL A 295 1.47 -2.14 -10.83
C VAL A 295 0.28 -2.10 -11.79
N LEU A 296 0.15 -3.11 -12.67
CA LEU A 296 -0.95 -3.19 -13.65
C LEU A 296 -1.86 -4.37 -13.29
N LYS A 297 -3.18 -4.16 -13.32
CA LYS A 297 -4.18 -5.21 -13.06
C LYS A 297 -4.96 -5.48 -14.34
N LEU A 298 -5.01 -6.73 -14.80
CA LEU A 298 -5.91 -7.12 -15.90
C LEU A 298 -7.36 -6.97 -15.43
N THR A 299 -8.17 -6.35 -16.27
CA THR A 299 -9.62 -6.35 -16.15
C THR A 299 -10.20 -7.56 -16.89
N ASP A 300 -11.47 -7.86 -16.64
CA ASP A 300 -12.19 -8.97 -17.29
C ASP A 300 -12.40 -8.77 -18.81
N THR A 301 -11.96 -7.63 -19.38
CA THR A 301 -12.19 -7.24 -20.78
C THR A 301 -10.93 -7.22 -21.66
N GLU A 302 -9.83 -7.85 -21.24
CA GLU A 302 -8.54 -7.93 -21.98
C GLU A 302 -7.87 -6.57 -22.32
N GLU A 303 -8.41 -5.45 -21.82
CA GLU A 303 -7.74 -4.15 -21.79
C GLU A 303 -6.98 -4.02 -20.48
N TYR A 304 -5.64 -4.12 -20.51
CA TYR A 304 -4.85 -3.92 -19.29
C TYR A 304 -5.02 -2.47 -18.84
N THR A 305 -5.82 -2.23 -17.81
CA THR A 305 -5.89 -0.93 -17.16
C THR A 305 -4.67 -0.78 -16.27
N ALA A 306 -3.89 0.25 -16.53
CA ALA A 306 -2.63 0.45 -15.83
C ALA A 306 -2.85 0.90 -14.39
N LEU A 307 -3.10 0.01 -13.42
CA LEU A 307 -3.71 0.42 -12.17
C LEU A 307 -2.90 1.41 -11.32
N MET A 308 -1.57 1.43 -11.34
CA MET A 308 -0.83 2.22 -10.36
C MET A 308 0.53 2.78 -10.81
N ILE A 309 0.85 4.03 -10.43
CA ILE A 309 2.22 4.59 -10.33
C ILE A 309 2.57 4.81 -8.86
N ILE A 310 3.76 4.37 -8.43
CA ILE A 310 4.39 4.75 -7.16
C ILE A 310 5.59 5.64 -7.52
N ILE A 311 5.66 6.86 -6.98
CA ILE A 311 6.67 7.90 -7.29
C ILE A 311 7.58 8.13 -6.09
#